data_AF-A0A9Q9DWX3-F1
#
_entry.id   AF-A0A9Q9DWX3-F1
#
_cell.length_a   1.000
_cell.length_b   1.000
_cell.length_c   1.000
_cell.angle_alpha   90.00
_cell.angle_beta   90.00
_cell.angle_gamma   90.00
#
_symmetry.space_group_name_H-M   'P 1'
#
loop_
_entity.id
_entity.type
_entity.pdbx_description
1 polymer ?
#
loop_
_entity_poly.entity_id
_entity_poly.type
_entity_poly.pdbx_seq_one_letter_code
_entity_poly.pdbx_strand_id
1 'polypeptide(L)'
;MPFTGSCSCENIKFTVDSEPLKIESGITFNTTFCGDCGCVLGKTSEDEAFKGMFILAAGLLDEDINKFKPDTELWVKYRASWITPIEGAVQAQTFS
;
A
#
# COMPACT_ATOMS: atom_id res chain seq x y z
N MET A 1 14.25 -0.53 -8.34
CA MET A 1 15.06 -1.64 -7.78
C MET A 1 14.04 -2.63 -7.29
N PRO A 2 13.90 -3.79 -7.94
CA PRO A 2 12.75 -4.65 -7.70
C PRO A 2 12.78 -5.24 -6.29
N PHE A 3 11.69 -5.08 -5.53
CA PHE A 3 11.52 -5.65 -4.19
C PHE A 3 10.76 -6.97 -4.29
N THR A 4 11.05 -7.93 -3.42
CA THR A 4 10.31 -9.20 -3.35
C THR A 4 9.42 -9.25 -2.12
N GLY A 5 8.34 -10.04 -2.22
CA GLY A 5 7.48 -10.31 -1.08
C GLY A 5 6.71 -11.62 -1.22
N SER A 6 6.10 -12.03 -0.13
CA SER A 6 5.38 -13.29 -0.03
C SER A 6 4.10 -13.18 0.81
N CYS A 7 3.12 -14.07 0.58
CA CYS A 7 2.00 -14.22 1.53
C CYS A 7 2.53 -14.74 2.87
N SER A 8 1.75 -14.54 3.95
CA SER A 8 2.04 -15.17 5.26
C SER A 8 2.21 -16.69 5.20
N CYS A 9 1.67 -17.34 4.17
CA CYS A 9 1.75 -18.77 3.90
C CYS A 9 2.93 -19.19 3.02
N GLU A 10 3.69 -18.24 2.50
CA GLU A 10 4.76 -18.39 1.50
C GLU A 10 4.36 -19.03 0.15
N ASN A 11 3.11 -19.48 -0.02
CA ASN A 11 2.60 -20.07 -1.28
C ASN A 11 2.55 -19.09 -2.46
N ILE A 12 2.50 -17.79 -2.19
CA ILE A 12 2.49 -16.73 -3.22
C ILE A 12 3.73 -15.89 -3.02
N LYS A 13 4.53 -15.72 -4.08
CA LYS A 13 5.70 -14.84 -4.14
C LYS A 13 5.55 -13.84 -5.27
N PHE A 14 5.96 -12.60 -5.06
CA PHE A 14 5.83 -11.53 -6.04
C PHE A 14 7.06 -10.61 -6.04
N THR A 15 7.21 -9.85 -7.13
CA THR A 15 8.25 -8.84 -7.31
C THR A 15 7.61 -7.51 -7.71
N VAL A 16 8.07 -6.42 -7.10
CA VAL A 16 7.52 -5.06 -7.23
C VAL A 16 8.58 -4.15 -7.82
N ASP A 17 8.29 -3.46 -8.93
CA ASP A 17 9.23 -2.55 -9.57
C ASP A 17 8.67 -1.14 -9.79
N SER A 18 7.68 -0.72 -9.00
CA SER A 18 6.94 0.54 -9.24
C SER A 18 7.21 1.65 -8.23
N GLU A 19 7.14 2.89 -8.70
CA GLU A 19 7.20 4.12 -7.89
C GLU A 19 5.87 4.38 -7.13
N PRO A 20 5.91 5.02 -5.94
CA PRO A 20 4.71 5.39 -5.19
C PRO A 20 3.92 6.51 -5.87
N LEU A 21 2.59 6.45 -5.82
CA LEU A 21 1.69 7.29 -6.62
C LEU A 21 0.84 8.26 -5.78
N LYS A 22 0.45 9.38 -6.43
CA LYS A 22 -0.55 10.41 -6.07
C LYS A 22 -1.93 10.05 -6.66
N ILE A 23 -3.03 10.29 -5.97
CA ILE A 23 -4.42 9.82 -6.27
C ILE A 23 -5.43 10.79 -5.67
N GLU A 24 -6.76 10.76 -5.94
CA GLU A 24 -7.82 11.53 -5.24
C GLU A 24 -9.01 10.65 -4.74
N SER A 25 -9.98 11.17 -3.97
CA SER A 25 -11.10 10.39 -3.37
C SER A 25 -12.25 10.07 -4.34
N GLY A 26 -12.84 8.87 -4.21
CA GLY A 26 -13.98 8.38 -5.00
C GLY A 26 -13.82 6.96 -5.55
N ILE A 27 -12.72 6.29 -5.18
CA ILE A 27 -12.15 5.18 -5.94
C ILE A 27 -12.62 3.83 -5.41
N THR A 28 -12.98 2.95 -6.35
CA THR A 28 -13.35 1.57 -6.05
C THR A 28 -12.13 0.67 -6.16
N PHE A 29 -11.81 -0.02 -5.06
CA PHE A 29 -10.71 -0.98 -5.03
C PHE A 29 -11.22 -2.41 -5.02
N ASN A 30 -10.67 -3.23 -5.91
CA ASN A 30 -10.73 -4.68 -5.81
C ASN A 30 -9.63 -5.14 -4.87
N THR A 31 -9.98 -5.89 -3.82
CA THR A 31 -9.01 -6.44 -2.87
C THR A 31 -8.70 -7.88 -3.24
N THR A 32 -7.41 -8.20 -3.40
CA THR A 32 -6.93 -9.54 -3.71
C THR A 32 -6.48 -10.24 -2.44
N PHE A 33 -6.88 -11.51 -2.29
CA PHE A 33 -6.56 -12.34 -1.15
C PHE A 33 -5.85 -13.62 -1.60
N CYS A 34 -5.00 -14.17 -0.73
CA CYS A 34 -4.52 -15.53 -0.89
C CYS A 34 -5.67 -16.52 -0.65
N GLY A 35 -5.88 -17.45 -1.60
CA GLY A 35 -6.93 -18.46 -1.49
C GLY A 35 -6.72 -19.48 -0.36
N ASP A 36 -5.48 -19.67 0.10
CA ASP A 36 -5.15 -20.68 1.12
C ASP A 36 -5.26 -20.14 2.55
N CYS A 37 -4.67 -18.96 2.79
CA CYS A 37 -4.59 -18.39 4.14
C CYS A 37 -5.48 -17.15 4.35
N GLY A 38 -6.13 -16.64 3.31
CA GLY A 38 -6.97 -15.44 3.38
C GLY A 38 -6.21 -14.13 3.58
N CYS A 39 -4.87 -14.15 3.56
CA CYS A 39 -4.07 -12.94 3.70
C CYS A 39 -4.36 -11.94 2.56
N VAL A 40 -4.53 -10.66 2.89
CA VAL A 40 -4.69 -9.58 1.90
C VAL A 40 -3.36 -9.38 1.20
N LEU A 41 -3.33 -9.63 -0.11
CA LEU A 41 -2.14 -9.42 -0.93
C LEU A 41 -2.02 -7.96 -1.33
N GLY A 42 -3.14 -7.38 -1.77
CA GLY A 42 -3.11 -6.02 -2.27
C GLY A 42 -4.45 -5.57 -2.84
N LYS A 43 -4.42 -4.40 -3.48
CA LYS A 43 -5.58 -3.77 -4.10
C LYS A 43 -5.26 -3.31 -5.51
N THR A 44 -6.22 -3.46 -6.40
CA THR A 44 -6.23 -2.86 -7.74
C THR A 44 -7.46 -1.99 -7.91
N SER A 45 -7.46 -1.12 -8.91
CA SER A 45 -8.64 -0.33 -9.27
C SER A 45 -8.64 -0.07 -10.78
N GLU A 46 -9.84 0.05 -11.34
CA GLU A 46 -10.06 0.45 -12.74
C GLU A 46 -10.22 1.97 -12.88
N ASP A 47 -10.28 2.71 -11.77
CA ASP A 47 -10.27 4.17 -11.80
C ASP A 47 -8.95 4.66 -12.41
N GLU A 48 -9.01 5.68 -13.26
CA GLU A 48 -7.86 6.17 -14.04
C GLU A 48 -6.65 6.55 -13.15
N ALA A 49 -6.88 6.96 -11.90
CA ALA A 49 -5.81 7.26 -10.95
C ALA A 49 -4.98 6.04 -10.49
N PHE A 50 -5.47 4.82 -10.70
CA PHE A 50 -4.86 3.57 -10.24
C PHE A 50 -4.82 2.46 -11.28
N LYS A 51 -5.29 2.75 -12.48
CA LYS A 51 -5.37 1.76 -13.54
C LYS A 51 -3.98 1.22 -13.87
N GLY A 52 -3.83 -0.09 -13.82
CA GLY A 52 -2.55 -0.77 -14.02
C GLY A 52 -1.63 -0.80 -12.79
N MET A 53 -2.06 -0.26 -11.65
CA MET A 53 -1.32 -0.37 -10.38
C MET A 53 -1.74 -1.57 -9.55
N PHE A 54 -0.80 -2.07 -8.74
CA PHE A 54 -1.05 -3.01 -7.66
C PHE A 54 -0.54 -2.43 -6.32
N ILE A 55 -1.46 -2.08 -5.42
CA ILE A 55 -1.14 -1.56 -4.09
C ILE A 55 -0.89 -2.74 -3.17
N LEU A 56 0.33 -2.89 -2.67
CA LEU A 56 0.72 -3.99 -1.81
C LEU A 56 0.60 -3.65 -0.33
N ALA A 57 0.22 -4.64 0.47
CA ALA A 57 0.37 -4.53 1.91
C ALA A 57 1.85 -4.63 2.28
N ALA A 58 2.41 -3.59 2.92
CA ALA A 58 3.84 -3.51 3.21
C ALA A 58 4.36 -4.69 4.06
N GLY A 59 3.52 -5.29 4.91
CA GLY A 59 3.87 -6.45 5.73
C GLY A 59 4.09 -7.76 4.95
N LEU A 60 3.93 -7.74 3.62
CA LEU A 60 4.24 -8.87 2.74
C LEU A 60 5.65 -8.80 2.16
N LEU A 61 6.36 -7.69 2.33
CA LEU A 61 7.72 -7.56 1.84
C LEU A 61 8.65 -8.42 2.70
N ASP A 62 9.53 -9.19 2.06
CA ASP A 62 10.55 -10.00 2.76
C ASP A 62 11.75 -9.15 3.22
N GLU A 63 11.70 -7.84 2.95
CA GLU A 63 12.73 -6.86 3.26
C GLU A 63 12.53 -6.22 4.64
N ASP A 64 13.60 -5.64 5.21
CA ASP A 64 13.49 -4.86 6.44
C ASP A 64 12.56 -3.64 6.24
N ILE A 65 11.42 -3.65 6.94
CA ILE A 65 10.39 -2.62 6.84
C ILE A 65 10.90 -1.22 7.16
N ASN A 66 11.96 -1.10 7.97
CA ASN A 66 12.56 0.19 8.31
C ASN A 66 13.20 0.90 7.11
N LYS A 67 13.46 0.18 6.01
CA LYS A 67 13.91 0.75 4.74
C LYS A 67 12.77 1.47 3.98
N PHE A 68 11.51 1.19 4.32
CA PHE A 68 10.33 1.72 3.64
C PHE A 68 9.56 2.68 4.55
N LYS A 69 10.25 3.73 5.01
CA LYS A 69 9.59 4.80 5.74
C LYS A 69 8.57 5.49 4.80
N PRO A 70 7.30 5.68 5.22
CA PRO A 70 6.33 6.35 4.37
C PRO A 70 6.72 7.79 4.09
N ASP A 71 6.73 8.18 2.81
CA ASP A 71 6.94 9.57 2.40
C ASP A 71 5.65 10.40 2.50
N THR A 72 4.50 9.76 2.60
CA THR A 72 3.18 10.40 2.64
C THR A 72 2.21 9.61 3.50
N GLU A 73 1.48 10.32 4.36
CA GLU A 73 0.32 9.82 5.08
C GLU A 73 -0.95 10.35 4.41
N LEU A 74 -1.83 9.43 4.01
CA LEU A 74 -3.05 9.74 3.29
C LEU A 74 -4.25 9.80 4.23
N TRP A 75 -5.21 10.65 3.90
CA TRP A 75 -6.46 10.85 4.63
C TRP A 75 -6.27 11.27 6.09
N VAL A 76 -5.29 12.14 6.35
CA VAL A 76 -4.93 12.56 7.71
C VAL A 76 -6.08 13.26 8.46
N LYS A 77 -7.11 13.75 7.75
CA LYS A 77 -8.38 14.22 8.33
C LYS A 77 -9.10 13.19 9.20
N TYR A 78 -8.89 11.90 8.95
CA TYR A 78 -9.47 10.81 9.72
C TYR A 78 -8.49 10.21 10.74
N ARG A 79 -7.28 10.77 10.86
CA ARG A 79 -6.30 10.28 11.84
C ARG A 79 -6.87 10.44 13.25
N ALA A 80 -6.84 9.36 14.03
CA ALA A 80 -7.17 9.42 15.44
C ALA A 80 -6.24 10.40 16.17
N SER A 81 -6.77 11.24 17.05
CA SER A 81 -6.02 12.34 17.67
C SER A 81 -4.83 11.90 18.52
N TRP A 82 -4.82 10.65 19.00
CA TRP A 82 -3.72 10.08 19.78
C TRP A 82 -2.57 9.49 18.92
N ILE A 83 -2.71 9.47 17.59
CA ILE A 83 -1.66 8.99 16.68
C ILE A 83 -0.80 10.17 16.27
N THR A 84 0.51 10.09 16.52
CA THR A 84 1.48 11.11 16.08
C THR A 84 1.75 10.98 14.58
N PRO A 85 1.85 12.11 13.83
CA PRO A 85 2.27 12.08 12.44
C PRO A 85 3.65 11.44 12.26
N ILE A 86 3.86 10.75 11.15
CA ILE A 86 5.16 10.24 10.75
C ILE A 86 6.05 11.42 10.39
N GLU A 87 7.18 11.53 11.08
CA GLU A 87 8.14 12.60 10.87
C GLU A 87 8.63 12.62 9.42
N GLY A 88 8.51 13.78 8.76
CA GLY A 88 8.94 13.98 7.38
C GLY A 88 7.96 13.49 6.31
N ALA A 89 6.88 12.79 6.68
CA ALA A 89 5.87 12.38 5.73
C ALA A 89 4.93 13.53 5.38
N VAL A 90 4.58 13.67 4.10
CA VAL A 90 3.56 14.62 3.64
C VAL A 90 2.20 14.25 4.26
N GLN A 91 1.51 15.24 4.81
CA GLN A 91 0.25 15.07 5.54
C GLN A 91 -0.94 15.37 4.63
N ALA A 92 -1.41 14.38 3.90
CA ALA A 92 -2.39 14.58 2.84
C ALA A 92 -3.82 14.40 3.37
N GLN A 93 -4.61 15.48 3.36
CA GLN A 93 -6.03 15.48 3.77
C GLN A 93 -6.88 14.64 2.83
N THR A 94 -6.52 14.75 1.56
CA THR A 94 -6.94 13.85 0.53
C THR A 94 -5.72 13.25 -0.11
N PHE A 95 -5.92 12.14 -0.77
CA PHE A 95 -5.06 11.83 -1.88
C PHE A 95 -5.20 13.05 -2.84
N SER A 96 -4.12 13.65 -3.38
CA SER A 96 -4.14 14.58 -4.55
C SER A 96 -2.80 14.57 -5.27
#